data_AF-A0A1W9W5T0-F1
#
_entry.id   AF-A0A1W9W5T0-F1
#
_cell.length_a   1.000
_cell.length_b   1.000
_cell.length_c   1.000
_cell.angle_alpha   90.00
_cell.angle_beta   90.00
_cell.angle_gamma   90.00
#
_symmetry.space_group_name_H-M   'P 1'
#
loop_
_entity.id
_entity.type
_entity.pdbx_description
1 polymer ?
#
loop_
_entity_poly.entity_id
_entity_poly.type
_entity_poly.pdbx_seq_one_letter_code
_entity_poly.pdbx_strand_id
1 'polypeptide(L)' 'MTNHVHLLLRTGKVPIASVMRRLLTGYAVKFNRKHNRHGHLFQNRYKSILCEEDAYLIQLV' A
#
# COMPACT_ATOMS: atom_id res chain seq x y z
N MET A 1 -8.10 2.34 -12.21
CA MET A 1 -7.76 1.18 -11.35
C MET A 1 -6.84 0.15 -12.03
N THR A 2 -5.85 0.55 -12.84
CA THR A 2 -5.00 -0.42 -13.58
C THR A 2 -3.54 -0.46 -13.12
N ASN A 3 -3.12 0.48 -12.26
CA ASN A 3 -1.72 0.63 -11.85
C ASN A 3 -1.50 0.93 -10.35
N HIS A 4 -2.56 0.86 -9.52
CA HIS A 4 -2.47 1.10 -8.08
C HIS A 4 -3.46 0.21 -7.31
N VAL A 5 -3.21 0.05 -6.01
CA VAL A 5 -4.02 -0.74 -5.08
C VAL A 5 -4.57 0.17 -4.00
N HIS A 6 -5.84 0.00 -3.64
CA HIS A 6 -6.47 0.62 -2.48
C HIS A 6 -6.53 -0.39 -1.34
N LEU A 7 -6.10 0.01 -0.15
CA LEU A 7 -6.13 -0.82 1.06
C LEU A 7 -6.87 -0.06 2.15
N LEU A 8 -7.90 -0.67 2.72
CA LEU A 8 -8.53 -0.20 3.95
C LEU A 8 -7.91 -0.96 5.12
N LEU A 9 -7.26 -0.24 6.03
CA LEU A 9 -6.49 -0.83 7.12
C LEU A 9 -6.82 -0.13 8.43
N ARG A 10 -7.12 -0.91 9.46
CA ARG A 10 -7.18 -0.42 10.85
C ARG A 10 -5.79 -0.45 11.45
N THR A 11 -5.27 0.71 11.83
CA THR A 11 -3.95 0.83 12.46
C THR A 11 -4.01 0.48 13.94
N GLY A 12 -3.11 -0.38 14.42
CA GLY A 12 -2.90 -0.67 15.84
C GLY A 12 -1.65 0.03 16.38
N LYS A 13 -0.91 -0.63 17.28
CA LYS A 13 0.34 -0.10 17.88
C LYS A 13 1.47 0.12 16.87
N VAL A 14 1.40 -0.51 15.69
CA VAL A 14 2.43 -0.41 14.66
C VAL A 14 2.07 0.70 13.69
N PRO A 15 2.95 1.69 13.45
CA PRO A 15 2.71 2.73 12.47
C PRO A 15 2.50 2.16 11.06
N ILE A 16 1.52 2.70 10.32
CA ILE A 16 1.22 2.26 8.95
C ILE A 16 2.42 2.35 8.01
N ALA A 17 3.30 3.34 8.22
CA ALA A 17 4.53 3.50 7.45
C ALA A 17 5.43 2.25 7.53
N SER A 18 5.54 1.63 8.71
CA SER A 18 6.35 0.43 8.92
C SER A 18 5.75 -0.79 8.21
N VAL A 19 4.42 -0.92 8.23
CA VAL A 19 3.69 -1.98 7.52
C VAL A 19 3.85 -1.81 6.01
N MET A 20 3.57 -0.61 5.49
CA MET A 20 3.66 -0.31 4.06
C MET A 20 5.09 -0.47 3.54
N ARG A 21 6.11 -0.08 4.30
CA ARG A 21 7.52 -0.29 3.92
C ARG A 21 7.82 -1.77 3.69
N ARG A 22 7.40 -2.65 4.61
CA ARG A 22 7.65 -4.09 4.48
C ARG A 22 6.88 -4.69 3.31
N LEU A 23 5.61 -4.31 3.16
CA LEU A 23 4.73 -4.81 2.09
C LEU A 23 5.28 -4.44 0.71
N LEU A 24 5.56 -3.15 0.49
CA LEU A 24 6.02 -2.65 -0.80
C LEU A 24 7.40 -3.17 -1.16
N THR A 25 8.37 -3.14 -0.22
CA THR A 25 9.72 -3.67 -0.49
C THR A 25 9.67 -5.16 -0.79
N GLY A 26 8.94 -5.94 0.00
CA GLY A 26 8.80 -7.38 -0.23
C GLY A 26 8.19 -7.69 -1.59
N TYR A 27 7.14 -6.96 -1.99
CA TYR A 27 6.54 -7.13 -3.30
C TYR A 27 7.49 -6.74 -4.44
N ALA A 28 8.16 -5.59 -4.33
CA ALA A 28 9.09 -5.11 -5.35
C ALA A 28 10.23 -6.10 -5.58
N VAL A 29 10.84 -6.62 -4.51
CA VAL A 29 11.90 -7.64 -4.61
C VAL A 29 11.39 -8.92 -5.26
N LYS A 30 10.23 -9.43 -4.83
CA LYS A 30 9.64 -10.66 -5.39
C LYS A 30 9.32 -10.50 -6.87
N PHE A 31 8.72 -9.38 -7.26
CA PHE A 31 8.38 -9.07 -8.64
C PHE A 31 9.64 -8.96 -9.51
N ASN A 32 10.62 -8.16 -9.07
CA ASN A 32 11.87 -7.97 -9.79
C ASN A 32 12.60 -9.30 -10.00
N ARG A 33 12.70 -10.15 -8.96
CA ARG A 33 13.29 -11.48 -9.06
C ARG A 33 12.51 -12.40 -10.00
N LYS A 34 11.18 -12.39 -9.95
CA LYS A 34 10.33 -13.23 -10.82
C LYS A 34 10.47 -12.85 -12.29
N HIS A 35 10.67 -11.57 -12.59
CA HIS A 35 10.70 -11.04 -13.95
C HIS A 35 12.11 -10.68 -14.45
N ASN A 36 13.18 -11.05 -13.73
CA ASN A 36 14.57 -10.67 -14.01
C ASN A 36 14.75 -9.16 -14.24
N ARG A 37 13.99 -8.34 -13.51
CA ARG A 37 14.05 -6.87 -13.56
C ARG A 37 14.86 -6.33 -12.40
N HIS A 38 15.37 -5.12 -12.57
CA HIS A 38 16.16 -4.40 -11.56
C HIS A 38 15.63 -2.97 -11.43
N GLY A 39 15.81 -2.36 -10.26
CA GLY A 39 15.43 -0.98 -9.99
C GLY A 39 14.04 -0.80 -9.35
N HIS A 40 13.56 0.45 -9.37
CA HIS A 40 12.32 0.85 -8.72
C HIS A 40 11.09 0.26 -9.44
N LEU A 41 10.20 -0.38 -8.68
CA LEU A 41 8.94 -0.88 -9.20
C LEU A 41 7.79 0.12 -9.03
N PHE A 42 7.72 0.79 -7.88
CA PHE A 42 6.68 1.77 -7.58
C PHE A 42 7.16 3.18 -7.88
N GLN A 43 6.29 4.00 -8.47
CA GLN A 43 6.57 5.41 -8.76
C GLN A 43 6.61 6.27 -7.49
N ASN A 44 5.85 5.88 -6.47
CA ASN A 44 5.72 6.58 -5.19
C ASN A 44 5.68 5.59 -4.03
N ARG A 45 5.88 6.07 -2.80
CA ARG A 45 5.83 5.24 -1.58
C ARG A 45 4.41 4.74 -1.29
N TYR A 46 3.52 5.59 -0.79
CA TYR A 46 2.09 5.33 -0.64
C TYR A 46 1.39 6.65 -0.30
N LYS A 47 0.06 6.70 -0.45
CA LYS A 47 -0.81 7.77 0.05
C LYS A 47 -1.71 7.19 1.13
N SER A 48 -1.83 7.88 2.26
CA SER A 48 -2.76 7.51 3.34
C SER A 48 -3.73 8.66 3.60
N ILE A 49 -5.01 8.32 3.72
CA ILE A 49 -6.09 9.24 4.08
C ILE A 49 -6.72 8.65 5.34
N LEU A 50 -6.89 9.46 6.38
CA LEU A 50 -7.58 9.03 7.59
C LEU A 50 -9.07 8.91 7.26
N CYS A 51 -9.63 7.71 7.45
CA CYS A 51 -11.07 7.53 7.42
C CYS A 51 -11.56 7.63 8.86
N GLU A 52 -12.27 8.71 9.18
CA GLU A 52 -12.92 8.88 10.48
C GLU A 52 -14.13 7.94 10.55
N GLU A 53 -14.24 7.17 11.63
CA GLU A 53 -15.22 6.08 11.77
C GLU A 53 -16.69 6.56 11.72
N ASP A 54 -16.96 7.85 11.86
CA ASP A 54 -18.32 8.41 11.94
C ASP A 54 -18.92 8.91 10.61
N ALA A 55 -18.12 9.06 9.55
CA ALA A 55 -18.62 9.50 8.24
C ALA A 55 -18.61 8.36 7.21
N TYR A 56 -19.65 7.53 7.30
CA TYR A 56 -20.19 6.76 6.17
C TYR A 56 -19.23 5.79 5.46
N LEU A 57 -19.17 4.57 5.97
CA LEU A 57 -18.59 3.40 5.30
C LEU A 57 -19.33 2.97 4.00
N ILE A 58 -20.10 3.86 3.34
CA ILE A 58 -21.00 3.54 2.20
C ILE A 58 -20.67 4.35 0.92
N GLN A 59 -19.55 5.08 0.82
CA GLN A 59 -19.22 5.86 -0.40
C GLN A 59 -17.98 5.43 -1.19
N LEU A 60 -17.48 4.20 -1.01
CA LEU A 60 -16.42 3.66 -1.86
C LEU A 60 -16.82 2.29 -2.43
N VAL A 61 -17.83 2.31 -3.31
CA VAL A 61 -18.03 1.31 -4.37
C VAL A 61 -17.86 2.02 -5.70
#